data_AF-I7CIB5-F1
#
_entry.id   AF-I7CIB5-F1
#
_cell.length_a   1.000
_cell.length_b   1.000
_cell.length_c   1.000
_cell.angle_alpha   90.00
_cell.angle_beta   90.00
_cell.angle_gamma   90.00
#
_symmetry.space_group_name_H-M   'P 1'
#
loop_
_entity.id
_entity.type
_entity.pdbx_description
1 polymer ?
#
loop_
_entity_poly.entity_id
_entity_poly.type
_entity_poly.pdbx_seq_one_letter_code
_entity_poly.pdbx_strand_id
1 'polypeptide(L)'
;MNLFINRSGETELEDDFLDDEKFGPSKDAPRALQWYTARTFSSNEDRLIETLWDKIRQCKLESEIKDILSIKEMVVHEGEEITHDSGELPKTEFRNSKSSMWVQLKNGNFKRLRLKVRRPFKCFIFIQMYGDFELFDIIQRWQLGLNFLGFPCPNIVSDAEIEKMKGIVSEEAPSLEEYVKDKDYKVVTGAVNQYISLTATSDYDESEIDDAIELREERHEETTIAEFDSFEPTDAESLKDRKDINIDKLKVNDFVYLSDMGAKGVVHDIDLKNKLITVNINLFGRNQIIKCSPEQLKEF
;
A
#
# COMPACT_ATOMS: atom_id res chain seq x y z
N MET A 1 89.72 -26.61 11.00
CA MET A 1 88.30 -26.31 10.73
C MET A 1 87.47 -27.41 11.36
N ASN A 2 86.83 -27.14 12.49
CA ASN A 2 85.66 -27.85 13.00
C ASN A 2 84.99 -26.86 13.96
N LEU A 3 83.84 -26.33 13.52
CA LEU A 3 83.05 -25.34 14.22
C LEU A 3 82.20 -26.05 15.27
N PHE A 4 82.47 -25.74 16.54
CA PHE A 4 81.48 -25.85 17.61
C PHE A 4 80.50 -24.69 17.48
N ILE A 5 79.20 -25.00 17.38
CA ILE A 5 78.13 -24.04 17.65
C ILE A 5 77.12 -24.73 18.56
N ASN A 6 77.15 -24.35 19.84
CA ASN A 6 76.02 -24.44 20.74
C ASN A 6 75.04 -23.33 20.37
N ARG A 7 73.76 -23.66 20.13
CA ARG A 7 72.64 -22.72 20.26
C ARG A 7 71.47 -23.42 20.95
N SER A 8 71.48 -23.31 22.27
CA SER A 8 70.28 -23.18 23.09
C SER A 8 69.57 -21.86 22.73
N GLY A 9 68.27 -21.93 22.52
CA GLY A 9 67.43 -20.77 22.20
C GLY A 9 66.07 -21.20 21.65
N GLU A 10 65.38 -22.06 22.40
CA GLU A 10 63.94 -22.27 22.22
C GLU A 10 63.24 -20.97 22.66
N THR A 11 62.82 -20.17 21.70
CA THR A 11 61.77 -19.18 21.89
C THR A 11 60.44 -19.90 21.68
N GLU A 12 59.83 -20.31 22.78
CA GLU A 12 58.41 -20.66 22.84
C GLU A 12 57.62 -19.38 22.53
N LEU A 13 57.05 -19.32 21.32
CA LEU A 13 55.99 -18.38 20.98
C LEU A 13 54.70 -18.99 21.52
N GLU A 14 54.28 -18.51 22.69
CA GLU A 14 52.92 -18.66 23.19
C GLU A 14 52.00 -17.92 22.21
N ASP A 15 51.41 -18.67 21.28
CA ASP A 15 50.24 -18.23 20.53
C ASP A 15 49.06 -18.14 21.51
N ASP A 16 48.89 -16.96 22.11
CA ASP A 16 47.64 -16.54 22.73
C ASP A 16 46.55 -16.43 21.65
N PHE A 17 46.04 -17.58 21.21
CA PHE A 17 44.73 -17.68 20.60
C PHE A 17 43.72 -17.25 21.66
N LEU A 18 43.30 -15.99 21.59
CA LEU A 18 42.06 -15.52 22.18
C LEU A 18 40.96 -16.47 21.73
N ASP A 19 40.48 -17.30 22.67
CA ASP A 19 39.18 -17.93 22.60
C ASP A 19 38.16 -16.81 22.38
N ASP A 20 37.84 -16.60 21.10
CA ASP A 20 36.77 -15.75 20.64
C ASP A 20 35.49 -16.39 21.18
N GLU A 21 35.13 -15.98 22.41
CA GLU A 21 33.88 -16.31 23.04
C GLU A 21 32.79 -16.13 22.00
N LYS A 22 32.17 -17.25 21.63
CA LYS A 22 30.94 -17.30 20.85
C LYS A 22 29.88 -16.43 21.54
N PHE A 23 29.86 -15.14 21.23
CA PHE A 23 28.69 -14.27 21.31
C PHE A 23 27.69 -14.63 20.19
N GLY A 24 27.46 -15.93 20.00
CA GLY A 24 26.26 -16.39 19.33
C GLY A 24 25.10 -16.26 20.31
N PRO A 25 23.96 -15.66 19.94
CA PRO A 25 22.79 -15.67 20.80
C PRO A 25 22.51 -17.11 21.22
N SER A 26 22.29 -17.34 22.52
CA SER A 26 22.14 -18.69 23.08
C SER A 26 21.15 -19.49 22.26
N LYS A 27 21.57 -20.67 21.77
CA LYS A 27 20.77 -21.57 20.93
C LYS A 27 19.46 -22.06 21.57
N ASP A 28 19.24 -21.75 22.85
CA ASP A 28 18.14 -22.28 23.67
C ASP A 28 17.07 -21.23 24.01
N ALA A 29 17.17 -20.00 23.50
CA ALA A 29 16.02 -19.09 23.54
C ALA A 29 14.95 -19.62 22.57
N PRO A 30 13.68 -19.76 22.99
CA PRO A 30 12.62 -20.19 22.10
C PRO A 30 12.57 -19.23 20.91
N ARG A 31 12.91 -19.73 19.72
CA ARG A 31 12.82 -18.97 18.47
C ARG A 31 11.36 -18.54 18.35
N ALA A 32 11.09 -17.26 18.54
CA ALA A 32 9.75 -16.71 18.40
C ALA A 32 9.52 -16.39 16.92
N LEU A 33 8.35 -16.77 16.42
CA LEU A 33 7.89 -16.30 15.11
C LEU A 33 7.55 -14.83 15.22
N GLN A 34 8.07 -14.02 14.30
CA GLN A 34 7.87 -12.58 14.26
C GLN A 34 7.45 -12.17 12.86
N TRP A 35 6.74 -11.05 12.74
CA TRP A 35 6.41 -10.47 11.44
C TRP A 35 7.54 -9.58 10.96
N TYR A 36 7.90 -9.73 9.69
CA TYR A 36 8.85 -8.89 9.00
C TYR A 36 8.19 -8.27 7.77
N THR A 37 8.56 -7.03 7.48
CA THR A 37 8.08 -6.35 6.26
C THR A 37 9.07 -6.52 5.13
N ALA A 38 8.56 -6.93 3.98
CA ALA A 38 9.32 -6.97 2.74
C ALA A 38 8.70 -6.08 1.68
N ARG A 39 9.55 -5.28 1.05
CA ARG A 39 9.20 -4.48 -0.12
C ARG A 39 9.35 -5.32 -1.38
N THR A 40 8.36 -5.24 -2.24
CA THR A 40 8.31 -5.93 -3.53
C THR A 40 8.54 -4.92 -4.66
N PHE A 41 9.14 -5.36 -5.78
CA PHE A 41 9.20 -4.54 -6.99
C PHE A 41 8.04 -4.85 -7.96
N SER A 42 7.29 -5.92 -7.71
CA SER A 42 6.12 -6.30 -8.47
C SER A 42 4.87 -5.59 -7.97
N SER A 43 4.08 -5.03 -8.90
CA SER A 43 2.74 -4.51 -8.61
C SER A 43 1.70 -5.64 -8.40
N ASN A 44 2.02 -6.86 -8.81
CA ASN A 44 1.22 -8.05 -8.58
C ASN A 44 1.79 -8.85 -7.40
N GLU A 45 1.41 -8.43 -6.19
CA GLU A 45 1.81 -9.07 -4.94
C GLU A 45 1.25 -10.49 -4.80
N ASP A 46 0.02 -10.74 -5.27
CA ASP A 46 -0.63 -12.05 -5.11
C ASP A 46 0.17 -13.16 -5.84
N ARG A 47 0.57 -12.90 -7.08
CA ARG A 47 1.42 -13.82 -7.84
C ARG A 47 2.79 -14.01 -7.21
N LEU A 48 3.35 -12.96 -6.60
CA LEU A 48 4.63 -13.05 -5.91
C LEU A 48 4.49 -13.93 -4.65
N ILE A 49 3.42 -13.77 -3.88
CA ILE A 49 3.12 -14.60 -2.70
C ILE A 49 2.98 -16.07 -3.09
N GLU A 50 2.26 -16.37 -4.17
CA GLU A 50 2.17 -17.75 -4.72
C GLU A 50 3.55 -18.32 -5.08
N THR A 51 4.36 -17.53 -5.78
CA THR A 51 5.73 -17.92 -6.16
C THR A 51 6.62 -18.13 -4.93
N LEU A 52 6.46 -17.29 -3.91
CA LEU A 52 7.20 -17.37 -2.65
C LEU A 52 6.82 -18.67 -1.91
N TRP A 53 5.52 -18.98 -1.81
CA TRP A 53 5.07 -20.24 -1.24
C TRP A 53 5.56 -21.47 -2.00
N ASP A 54 5.62 -21.42 -3.33
CA ASP A 54 6.18 -22.50 -4.14
C ASP A 54 7.67 -22.71 -3.84
N LYS A 55 8.44 -21.63 -3.61
CA LYS A 55 9.86 -21.71 -3.22
C LYS A 55 10.04 -22.23 -1.79
N ILE A 56 9.22 -21.79 -0.85
CA ILE A 56 9.20 -22.29 0.54
C ILE A 56 8.96 -23.80 0.55
N ARG A 57 7.99 -24.27 -0.26
CA ARG A 57 7.70 -25.70 -0.46
C ARG A 57 8.88 -26.46 -1.07
N GLN A 58 9.53 -25.91 -2.10
CA GLN A 58 10.71 -26.52 -2.73
C GLN A 58 11.89 -26.65 -1.77
N CYS A 59 12.10 -25.66 -0.91
CA CYS A 59 13.20 -25.61 0.05
C CYS A 59 12.86 -26.27 1.41
N LYS A 60 11.64 -26.76 1.60
CA LYS A 60 11.14 -27.37 2.86
C LYS A 60 11.21 -26.44 4.07
N LEU A 61 10.93 -25.15 3.87
CA LEU A 61 10.98 -24.10 4.91
C LEU A 61 9.62 -23.85 5.59
N GLU A 62 8.63 -24.72 5.39
CA GLU A 62 7.27 -24.57 5.95
C GLU A 62 7.25 -24.56 7.49
N SER A 63 8.26 -25.14 8.14
CA SER A 63 8.41 -25.07 9.60
C SER A 63 8.96 -23.74 10.10
N GLU A 64 9.57 -22.95 9.22
CA GLU A 64 10.26 -21.70 9.57
C GLU A 64 9.45 -20.46 9.17
N ILE A 65 8.67 -20.56 8.09
CA ILE A 65 7.79 -19.50 7.59
C ILE A 65 6.35 -19.96 7.75
N LYS A 66 5.61 -19.26 8.61
CA LYS A 66 4.25 -19.60 8.99
C LYS A 66 3.20 -18.96 8.10
N ASP A 67 3.36 -17.67 7.76
CA ASP A 67 2.35 -16.94 7.01
C ASP A 67 2.97 -15.82 6.15
N ILE A 68 2.29 -15.49 5.04
CA ILE A 68 2.65 -14.40 4.14
C ILE A 68 1.37 -13.63 3.78
N LEU A 69 1.33 -12.36 4.15
CA LEU A 69 0.16 -11.51 4.03
C LEU A 69 0.42 -10.31 3.10
N SER A 70 -0.53 -10.01 2.23
CA SER A 70 -0.70 -8.70 1.58
C SER A 70 -2.01 -8.10 2.06
N ILE A 71 -1.97 -6.84 2.51
CA ILE A 71 -3.14 -6.14 3.03
C ILE A 71 -3.86 -5.47 1.85
N LYS A 72 -5.08 -5.90 1.58
CA LYS A 72 -5.88 -5.47 0.44
C LYS A 72 -7.38 -5.50 0.78
N GLU A 73 -8.13 -4.60 0.17
CA GLU A 73 -9.59 -4.55 0.23
C GLU A 73 -10.19 -4.63 -1.18
N MET A 74 -11.42 -5.11 -1.28
CA MET A 74 -12.21 -5.04 -2.49
C MET A 74 -13.12 -3.81 -2.42
N VAL A 75 -13.02 -2.92 -3.40
CA VAL A 75 -13.82 -1.69 -3.46
C VAL A 75 -14.63 -1.62 -4.75
N VAL A 76 -15.82 -1.04 -4.67
CA VAL A 76 -16.63 -0.73 -5.87
C VAL A 76 -16.04 0.50 -6.54
N HIS A 77 -15.65 0.36 -7.80
CA HIS A 77 -15.18 1.43 -8.64
C HIS A 77 -16.25 1.78 -9.68
N GLU A 78 -16.74 3.01 -9.64
CA GLU A 78 -17.59 3.55 -10.69
C GLU A 78 -16.75 3.94 -11.91
N GLY A 79 -17.10 3.42 -13.09
CA GLY A 79 -16.54 3.89 -14.35
C GLY A 79 -17.01 5.30 -14.70
N GLU A 80 -16.42 5.84 -15.77
CA GLU A 80 -16.86 7.10 -16.35
C GLU A 80 -18.31 7.02 -16.81
N GLU A 81 -18.98 8.17 -16.78
CA GLU A 81 -20.35 8.31 -17.21
C GLU A 81 -20.40 8.42 -18.73
N ILE A 82 -21.10 7.47 -19.34
CA ILE A 82 -21.21 7.34 -20.79
C ILE A 82 -22.62 7.78 -21.18
N THR A 83 -22.71 8.74 -22.09
CA THR A 83 -23.99 9.22 -22.61
C THR A 83 -24.69 8.13 -23.43
N HIS A 84 -26.01 8.23 -23.56
CA HIS A 84 -26.83 7.23 -24.24
C HIS A 84 -26.57 7.13 -25.75
N ASP A 85 -25.97 8.15 -26.35
CA ASP A 85 -25.58 8.28 -27.75
C ASP A 85 -24.08 8.01 -28.00
N SER A 86 -23.29 7.81 -26.94
CA SER A 86 -21.84 7.64 -27.06
C SER A 86 -21.47 6.30 -27.70
N GLY A 87 -20.50 6.37 -28.62
CA GLY A 87 -19.85 5.20 -29.23
C GLY A 87 -19.01 4.37 -28.24
N GLU A 88 -18.83 4.83 -27.01
CA GLU A 88 -18.13 4.11 -25.94
C GLU A 88 -19.00 3.03 -25.26
N LEU A 89 -20.31 3.04 -25.55
CA LEU A 89 -21.20 1.97 -25.12
C LEU A 89 -20.81 0.63 -25.77
N PRO A 90 -21.14 -0.51 -25.12
CA PRO A 90 -20.96 -1.82 -25.73
C PRO A 90 -21.64 -1.89 -27.10
N LYS A 91 -20.95 -2.45 -28.10
CA LYS A 91 -21.48 -2.53 -29.47
C LYS A 91 -22.66 -3.50 -29.60
N THR A 92 -22.79 -4.46 -28.69
CA THR A 92 -23.74 -5.58 -28.79
C THR A 92 -24.66 -5.64 -27.57
N GLU A 93 -24.09 -5.86 -26.39
CA GLU A 93 -24.86 -6.11 -25.17
C GLU A 93 -24.21 -5.55 -23.90
N PHE A 94 -25.06 -5.15 -22.95
CA PHE A 94 -24.69 -4.91 -21.56
C PHE A 94 -24.49 -6.24 -20.85
N ARG A 95 -23.24 -6.72 -20.86
CA ARG A 95 -22.84 -7.95 -20.18
C ARG A 95 -22.44 -7.69 -18.73
N ASN A 96 -23.14 -8.33 -17.80
CA ASN A 96 -22.88 -8.25 -16.36
C ASN A 96 -22.22 -9.52 -15.85
N SER A 97 -21.42 -9.39 -14.80
CA SER A 97 -20.77 -10.46 -14.05
C SER A 97 -20.80 -10.12 -12.56
N LYS A 98 -20.41 -11.08 -11.71
CA LYS A 98 -20.29 -10.86 -10.26
C LYS A 98 -19.33 -9.72 -9.88
N SER A 99 -18.38 -9.39 -10.76
CA SER A 99 -17.35 -8.37 -10.51
C SER A 99 -17.51 -7.11 -11.36
N SER A 100 -18.50 -7.06 -12.26
CA SER A 100 -18.71 -5.94 -13.17
C SER A 100 -20.17 -5.85 -13.57
N MET A 101 -20.79 -4.70 -13.36
CA MET A 101 -22.21 -4.48 -13.68
C MET A 101 -22.40 -3.18 -14.44
N TRP A 102 -23.22 -3.21 -15.47
CA TRP A 102 -23.72 -2.02 -16.15
C TRP A 102 -24.97 -1.51 -15.45
N VAL A 103 -25.00 -0.20 -15.25
CA VAL A 103 -26.09 0.50 -14.59
C VAL A 103 -26.47 1.72 -15.40
N GLN A 104 -27.77 2.03 -15.37
CA GLN A 104 -28.33 3.26 -15.90
C GLN A 104 -28.62 4.22 -14.75
N LEU A 105 -28.18 5.45 -14.92
CA LEU A 105 -28.36 6.58 -14.01
C LEU A 105 -29.72 7.23 -14.24
N LYS A 106 -30.14 8.09 -13.29
CA LYS A 106 -31.43 8.81 -13.36
C LYS A 106 -31.54 9.76 -14.55
N ASN A 107 -30.41 10.28 -15.03
CA ASN A 107 -30.33 11.13 -16.21
C ASN A 107 -30.34 10.34 -17.53
N GLY A 108 -30.47 9.01 -17.48
CA GLY A 108 -30.48 8.14 -18.66
C GLY A 108 -29.09 7.67 -19.13
N ASN A 109 -28.02 8.25 -18.58
CA ASN A 109 -26.65 7.85 -18.90
C ASN A 109 -26.27 6.51 -18.28
N PHE A 110 -25.19 5.91 -18.77
CA PHE A 110 -24.73 4.59 -18.37
C PHE A 110 -23.41 4.68 -17.63
N LYS A 111 -23.23 3.83 -16.62
CA LYS A 111 -21.95 3.63 -15.94
C LYS A 111 -21.66 2.14 -15.84
N ARG A 112 -20.37 1.83 -15.77
CA ARG A 112 -19.91 0.48 -15.49
C ARG A 112 -19.28 0.41 -14.10
N LEU A 113 -19.96 -0.26 -13.19
CA LEU A 113 -19.44 -0.59 -11.86
C LEU A 113 -18.50 -1.79 -11.99
N ARG A 114 -17.34 -1.74 -11.30
CA ARG A 114 -16.40 -2.85 -11.24
C ARG A 114 -15.87 -3.03 -9.83
N LEU A 115 -15.73 -4.26 -9.36
CA LEU A 115 -14.95 -4.55 -8.16
C LEU A 115 -13.46 -4.45 -8.50
N LYS A 116 -12.74 -3.59 -7.77
CA LYS A 116 -11.30 -3.44 -7.89
C LYS A 116 -10.65 -3.76 -6.55
N VAL A 117 -9.50 -4.43 -6.61
CA VAL A 117 -8.63 -4.61 -5.45
C VAL A 117 -7.91 -3.29 -5.18
N ARG A 118 -8.11 -2.70 -4.01
CA ARG A 118 -7.34 -1.57 -3.51
C ARG A 118 -6.37 -2.06 -2.44
N ARG A 119 -5.11 -1.64 -2.55
CA ARG A 119 -4.05 -1.95 -1.61
C ARG A 119 -3.62 -0.67 -0.93
N PRO A 120 -3.84 -0.50 0.40
CA PRO A 120 -3.30 0.65 1.12
C PRO A 120 -1.76 0.64 1.10
N PHE A 121 -1.16 -0.55 1.25
CA PHE A 121 0.29 -0.72 1.29
C PHE A 121 0.81 -1.37 -0.01
N LYS A 122 0.77 -0.61 -1.10
CA LYS A 122 1.28 -1.09 -2.40
C LYS A 122 2.77 -1.45 -2.30
N CYS A 123 3.13 -2.57 -2.91
CA CYS A 123 4.47 -3.12 -2.96
C CYS A 123 5.04 -3.53 -1.59
N PHE A 124 4.18 -3.85 -0.63
CA PHE A 124 4.59 -4.36 0.68
C PHE A 124 3.87 -5.67 0.98
N ILE A 125 4.63 -6.64 1.48
CA ILE A 125 4.10 -7.89 2.04
C ILE A 125 4.69 -8.09 3.43
N PHE A 126 3.96 -8.81 4.26
CA PHE A 126 4.33 -9.13 5.63
C PHE A 126 4.54 -10.64 5.73
N ILE A 127 5.65 -11.05 6.32
CA ILE A 127 6.05 -12.47 6.40
C ILE A 127 6.24 -12.83 7.87
N GLN A 128 5.49 -13.81 8.36
CA GLN A 128 5.66 -14.35 9.71
C GLN A 128 6.66 -15.51 9.67
N MET A 129 7.85 -15.31 10.21
CA MET A 129 8.91 -16.34 10.19
C MET A 129 9.88 -16.19 11.37
N TYR A 130 10.84 -17.11 11.50
CA TYR A 130 11.93 -16.96 12.47
C TYR A 130 12.93 -15.89 12.04
N GLY A 131 13.44 -15.12 13.00
CA GLY A 131 14.48 -14.11 12.78
C GLY A 131 15.88 -14.67 12.56
N ASP A 132 16.04 -15.64 11.67
CA ASP A 132 17.32 -16.28 11.37
C ASP A 132 17.98 -15.61 10.14
N PHE A 133 19.22 -15.14 10.28
CA PHE A 133 19.94 -14.47 9.19
C PHE A 133 20.06 -15.35 7.95
N GLU A 134 20.28 -16.66 8.14
CA GLU A 134 20.36 -17.62 7.04
C GLU A 134 19.04 -17.69 6.25
N LEU A 135 17.90 -17.60 6.95
CA LEU A 135 16.58 -17.64 6.32
C LEU A 135 16.35 -16.39 5.44
N PHE A 136 16.72 -15.21 5.94
CA PHE A 136 16.63 -13.97 5.14
C PHE A 136 17.51 -14.04 3.89
N ASP A 137 18.74 -14.52 4.03
CA ASP A 137 19.68 -14.65 2.91
C ASP A 137 19.20 -15.68 1.88
N ILE A 138 18.66 -16.82 2.31
CA ILE A 138 18.05 -17.82 1.41
C ILE A 138 16.91 -17.18 0.60
N ILE A 139 16.01 -16.45 1.24
CA ILE A 139 14.87 -15.80 0.56
C ILE A 139 15.39 -14.75 -0.45
N GLN A 140 16.40 -13.97 -0.08
CA GLN A 140 16.95 -12.93 -0.95
C GLN A 140 17.65 -13.52 -2.18
N ARG A 141 18.32 -14.68 -2.03
CA ARG A 141 18.95 -15.42 -3.14
C ARG A 141 17.96 -15.94 -4.19
N TRP A 142 16.67 -16.04 -3.89
CA TRP A 142 15.67 -16.43 -4.88
C TRP A 142 15.41 -15.38 -5.96
N GLN A 143 15.92 -14.16 -5.79
CA GLN A 143 15.83 -13.06 -6.77
C GLN A 143 14.39 -12.75 -7.22
N LEU A 144 13.42 -12.90 -6.32
CA LEU A 144 12.00 -12.66 -6.61
C LEU A 144 11.61 -11.17 -6.64
N GLY A 145 12.59 -10.27 -6.63
CA GLY A 145 12.35 -8.84 -6.52
C GLY A 145 11.74 -8.45 -5.17
N LEU A 146 12.25 -9.05 -4.09
CA LEU A 146 11.85 -8.81 -2.71
C LEU A 146 13.04 -8.35 -1.89
N ASN A 147 12.85 -7.30 -1.09
CA ASN A 147 13.85 -6.78 -0.16
C ASN A 147 13.23 -6.56 1.22
N PHE A 148 13.80 -7.15 2.25
CA PHE A 148 13.39 -6.91 3.64
C PHE A 148 13.74 -5.49 4.07
N LEU A 149 12.80 -4.80 4.71
CA LEU A 149 13.06 -3.47 5.25
C LEU A 149 13.98 -3.56 6.47
N GLY A 150 15.07 -2.78 6.47
CA GLY A 150 16.05 -2.79 7.56
C GLY A 150 17.16 -3.83 7.45
N PHE A 151 17.19 -4.65 6.38
CA PHE A 151 18.27 -5.63 6.17
C PHE A 151 19.65 -4.95 6.22
N PRO A 152 20.66 -5.50 6.93
CA PRO A 152 20.78 -6.87 7.48
C PRO A 152 20.06 -7.15 8.80
N CYS A 153 19.43 -6.14 9.43
CA CYS A 153 18.65 -6.29 10.67
C CYS A 153 17.18 -5.94 10.41
N PRO A 154 16.38 -6.82 9.79
CA PRO A 154 15.02 -6.51 9.36
C PRO A 154 14.13 -6.00 10.50
N ASN A 155 13.31 -5.01 10.17
CA ASN A 155 12.37 -4.43 11.12
C ASN A 155 11.31 -5.46 11.49
N ILE A 156 11.13 -5.64 12.80
CA ILE A 156 10.09 -6.49 13.37
C ILE A 156 8.80 -5.67 13.47
N VAL A 157 7.69 -6.28 13.04
CA VAL A 157 6.34 -5.75 13.22
C VAL A 157 5.65 -6.60 14.29
N SER A 158 5.00 -5.94 15.23
CA SER A 158 4.23 -6.63 16.28
C SER A 158 2.92 -7.19 15.73
N ASP A 159 2.41 -8.28 16.32
CA ASP A 159 1.08 -8.83 15.96
C ASP A 159 -0.02 -7.76 16.08
N ALA A 160 0.06 -6.91 17.10
CA ALA A 160 -0.89 -5.81 17.32
C ALA A 160 -0.88 -4.77 16.19
N GLU A 161 0.27 -4.49 15.58
CA GLU A 161 0.37 -3.61 14.41
C GLU A 161 -0.21 -4.27 13.16
N ILE A 162 0.04 -5.57 12.96
CA ILE A 162 -0.57 -6.34 11.87
C ILE A 162 -2.09 -6.33 12.00
N GLU A 163 -2.63 -6.55 13.19
CA GLU A 163 -4.06 -6.49 13.46
C GLU A 163 -4.64 -5.09 13.20
N LYS A 164 -3.95 -4.03 13.64
CA LYS A 164 -4.34 -2.64 13.32
C LYS A 164 -4.38 -2.41 11.81
N MET A 165 -3.36 -2.86 11.07
CA MET A 165 -3.32 -2.68 9.62
C MET A 165 -4.40 -3.50 8.90
N LYS A 166 -4.75 -4.68 9.41
CA LYS A 166 -5.92 -5.45 8.93
C LYS A 166 -7.21 -4.70 9.22
N GLY A 167 -7.35 -4.06 10.38
CA GLY A 167 -8.53 -3.28 10.74
C GLY A 167 -8.77 -2.02 9.88
N ILE A 168 -7.77 -1.55 9.11
CA ILE A 168 -7.93 -0.44 8.17
C ILE A 168 -8.75 -0.86 6.93
N VAL A 169 -8.67 -2.13 6.55
CA VAL A 169 -9.28 -2.65 5.33
C VAL A 169 -10.53 -3.47 5.63
N SER A 170 -11.53 -3.37 4.77
CA SER A 170 -12.67 -4.29 4.82
C SER A 170 -12.26 -5.65 4.27
N GLU A 171 -12.37 -6.70 5.09
CA GLU A 171 -12.17 -8.09 4.65
C GLU A 171 -13.35 -8.57 3.77
N GLU A 172 -14.55 -8.06 4.02
CA GLU A 172 -15.73 -8.42 3.25
C GLU A 172 -15.74 -7.73 1.89
N ALA A 173 -15.95 -8.51 0.84
CA ALA A 173 -16.11 -8.00 -0.50
C ALA A 173 -17.50 -7.36 -0.66
N PRO A 174 -17.58 -6.08 -1.04
CA PRO A 174 -18.86 -5.39 -1.17
C PRO A 174 -19.71 -6.01 -2.28
N SER A 175 -21.01 -6.16 -2.03
CA SER A 175 -21.98 -6.59 -3.05
C SER A 175 -22.29 -5.43 -4.01
N LEU A 176 -22.20 -5.71 -5.32
CA LEU A 176 -22.60 -4.74 -6.34
C LEU A 176 -24.11 -4.49 -6.31
N GLU A 177 -24.91 -5.52 -6.00
CA GLU A 177 -26.37 -5.42 -5.95
C GLU A 177 -26.84 -4.49 -4.81
N GLU A 178 -26.21 -4.58 -3.65
CA GLU A 178 -26.49 -3.69 -2.52
C GLU A 178 -26.06 -2.26 -2.83
N TYR A 179 -24.88 -2.07 -3.42
CA TYR A 179 -24.39 -0.77 -3.85
C TYR A 179 -25.33 -0.09 -4.86
N VAL A 180 -25.85 -0.86 -5.81
CA VAL A 180 -26.81 -0.39 -6.82
C VAL A 180 -28.12 0.06 -6.17
N LYS A 181 -28.62 -0.69 -5.17
CA LYS A 181 -29.84 -0.34 -4.44
C LYS A 181 -29.66 0.93 -3.61
N ASP A 182 -28.52 1.07 -2.92
CA ASP A 182 -28.20 2.26 -2.12
C ASP A 182 -28.14 3.53 -2.98
N LYS A 183 -27.57 3.43 -4.19
CA LYS A 183 -27.46 4.54 -5.14
C LYS A 183 -28.69 4.77 -6.02
N ASP A 184 -29.71 3.93 -5.89
CA ASP A 184 -30.92 3.97 -6.72
C ASP A 184 -30.60 3.92 -8.23
N TYR A 185 -29.63 3.07 -8.60
CA TYR A 185 -29.25 2.81 -9.97
C TYR A 185 -30.09 1.68 -10.57
N LYS A 186 -30.37 1.74 -11.88
CA LYS A 186 -31.10 0.69 -12.58
C LYS A 186 -30.12 -0.26 -13.26
N VAL A 187 -30.11 -1.53 -12.87
CA VAL A 187 -29.29 -2.54 -13.56
C VAL A 187 -29.78 -2.71 -14.99
N VAL A 188 -28.86 -2.65 -15.96
CA VAL A 188 -29.16 -2.91 -17.37
C VAL A 188 -28.47 -4.19 -17.83
N THR A 189 -29.23 -5.04 -18.53
CA THR A 189 -28.79 -6.34 -19.06
C THR A 189 -29.37 -6.55 -20.44
N GLY A 190 -28.58 -7.10 -21.36
CA GLY A 190 -29.06 -7.48 -22.70
C GLY A 190 -28.67 -6.48 -23.78
N ALA A 191 -29.35 -6.55 -24.93
CA ALA A 191 -28.97 -5.83 -26.13
C ALA A 191 -29.04 -4.31 -25.93
N VAL A 192 -27.99 -3.60 -26.35
CA VAL A 192 -27.86 -2.15 -26.14
C VAL A 192 -28.98 -1.36 -26.83
N ASN A 193 -29.43 -1.81 -28.00
CA ASN A 193 -30.53 -1.20 -28.75
C ASN A 193 -31.87 -1.16 -27.99
N GLN A 194 -32.07 -2.00 -26.97
CA GLN A 194 -33.29 -1.97 -26.15
C GLN A 194 -33.35 -0.74 -25.23
N TYR A 195 -32.20 -0.13 -24.95
CA TYR A 195 -32.07 0.96 -23.99
C TYR A 195 -31.83 2.31 -24.67
N ILE A 196 -31.23 2.33 -25.87
CA ILE A 196 -30.98 3.56 -26.63
C ILE A 196 -32.22 3.98 -27.46
N SER A 197 -33.06 3.03 -27.90
CA SER A 197 -34.13 3.31 -28.87
C SER A 197 -35.42 3.92 -28.31
N LEU A 198 -35.42 4.47 -27.09
CA LEU A 198 -36.64 5.01 -26.44
C LEU A 198 -36.57 6.50 -26.09
N THR A 199 -35.45 7.19 -26.30
CA THR A 199 -35.27 8.62 -25.94
C THR A 199 -35.13 9.57 -27.13
N ALA A 200 -35.28 9.10 -28.36
CA ALA A 200 -35.38 9.99 -29.53
C ALA A 200 -36.79 10.56 -29.68
N THR A 201 -37.27 11.32 -28.69
CA THR A 201 -38.40 12.27 -28.81
C THR A 201 -38.42 13.18 -27.57
N SER A 202 -37.43 14.06 -27.45
CA SER A 202 -37.66 15.40 -26.89
C SER A 202 -36.52 16.32 -27.31
N ASP A 203 -36.81 17.12 -28.34
CA ASP A 203 -36.39 18.50 -28.54
C ASP A 203 -35.02 18.90 -27.96
N TYR A 204 -33.98 18.76 -28.78
CA TYR A 204 -32.86 19.71 -28.74
C TYR A 204 -32.68 20.30 -30.12
N ASP A 205 -32.87 21.63 -30.15
CA ASP A 205 -32.68 22.54 -31.26
C ASP A 205 -31.33 22.27 -31.94
N GLU A 206 -31.39 22.01 -33.24
CA GLU A 206 -30.24 22.04 -34.13
C GLU A 206 -29.79 23.50 -34.32
N SER A 207 -28.72 23.89 -33.65
CA SER A 207 -27.88 24.98 -34.14
C SER A 207 -26.42 24.82 -33.75
N GLU A 208 -25.59 24.78 -34.79
CA GLU A 208 -24.15 25.09 -34.84
C GLU A 208 -23.16 23.92 -34.69
N ILE A 209 -22.94 23.28 -35.84
CA ILE A 209 -21.66 22.69 -36.24
C ILE A 209 -20.81 23.82 -36.86
N ASP A 210 -19.66 24.12 -36.27
CA ASP A 210 -18.35 24.27 -36.94
C ASP A 210 -17.36 24.93 -35.98
N ASP A 211 -16.33 24.20 -35.54
CA ASP A 211 -14.94 24.49 -35.93
C ASP A 211 -13.88 23.77 -35.08
N ALA A 212 -12.94 23.19 -35.83
CA ALA A 212 -11.50 23.11 -35.59
C ALA A 212 -10.94 22.32 -34.38
N ILE A 213 -10.35 21.19 -34.76
CA ILE A 213 -9.21 20.50 -34.17
C ILE A 213 -8.07 21.49 -33.88
N GLU A 214 -7.53 21.50 -32.65
CA GLU A 214 -6.11 21.77 -32.44
C GLU A 214 -5.56 21.01 -31.22
N LEU A 215 -4.62 20.11 -31.49
CA LEU A 215 -3.74 19.45 -30.53
C LEU A 215 -2.93 20.49 -29.77
N ARG A 216 -2.91 20.41 -28.44
CA ARG A 216 -1.80 20.98 -27.66
C ARG A 216 -1.39 20.05 -26.54
N GLU A 217 -0.20 19.48 -26.71
CA GLU A 217 0.64 18.94 -25.66
C GLU A 217 0.97 20.04 -24.66
N GLU A 218 0.61 19.86 -23.39
CA GLU A 218 1.22 20.62 -22.30
C GLU A 218 1.91 19.66 -21.34
N ARG A 219 3.24 19.72 -21.39
CA ARG A 219 4.16 19.19 -20.41
C ARG A 219 3.90 19.89 -19.09
N HIS A 220 3.74 19.13 -18.01
CA HIS A 220 3.89 19.69 -16.67
C HIS A 220 5.27 19.40 -16.12
N GLU A 221 5.88 20.49 -15.67
CA GLU A 221 7.24 20.68 -15.21
C GLU A 221 7.49 19.98 -13.86
N GLU A 222 8.70 19.46 -13.72
CA GLU A 222 9.29 19.03 -12.46
C GLU A 222 9.41 20.23 -11.51
N THR A 223 8.91 20.09 -10.28
CA THR A 223 9.30 20.99 -9.19
C THR A 223 10.12 20.20 -8.19
N THR A 224 11.40 20.55 -8.13
CA THR A 224 12.38 20.19 -7.11
C THR A 224 11.95 20.74 -5.74
N ILE A 225 11.96 19.89 -4.72
CA ILE A 225 11.92 20.34 -3.32
C ILE A 225 13.09 19.68 -2.58
N ALA A 226 13.84 20.55 -1.92
CA ALA A 226 15.08 20.29 -1.22
C ALA A 226 14.96 19.23 -0.12
N GLU A 227 16.01 18.43 0.01
CA GLU A 227 16.29 17.57 1.14
C GLU A 227 16.37 18.41 2.43
N PHE A 228 15.61 18.03 3.46
CA PHE A 228 15.86 18.47 4.83
C PHE A 228 15.97 17.25 5.73
N ASP A 229 17.01 17.31 6.55
CA ASP A 229 17.67 16.20 7.22
C ASP A 229 17.08 15.93 8.62
N SER A 230 17.07 14.66 8.99
CA SER A 230 16.95 14.08 10.35
C SER A 230 15.73 14.41 11.24
N PHE A 231 15.12 13.36 11.83
CA PHE A 231 14.37 13.48 13.09
C PHE A 231 14.69 12.31 14.02
N GLU A 232 15.16 12.66 15.21
CA GLU A 232 15.30 11.78 16.38
C GLU A 232 13.93 11.36 16.93
N PRO A 233 13.82 10.17 17.55
CA PRO A 233 12.57 9.71 18.15
C PRO A 233 12.27 10.51 19.42
N THR A 234 11.11 11.16 19.49
CA THR A 234 10.62 11.79 20.72
C THR A 234 9.60 10.87 21.41
N ASP A 235 9.76 10.71 22.72
CA ASP A 235 9.13 9.72 23.59
C ASP A 235 7.59 9.67 23.58
N ALA A 236 7.09 8.45 23.77
CA ALA A 236 5.67 8.06 23.73
C ALA A 236 4.80 8.61 24.89
N GLU A 237 5.36 9.39 25.83
CA GLU A 237 4.62 9.86 27.01
C GLU A 237 3.82 11.17 26.80
N SER A 238 4.02 11.89 25.68
CA SER A 238 3.35 13.18 25.42
C SER A 238 1.97 13.09 24.73
N LEU A 239 1.49 11.88 24.37
CA LEU A 239 0.34 11.71 23.47
C LEU A 239 -1.05 12.00 24.09
N LYS A 240 -1.15 12.16 25.41
CA LYS A 240 -2.44 12.32 26.10
C LYS A 240 -2.92 13.77 26.24
N ASP A 241 -2.05 14.77 26.03
CA ASP A 241 -2.37 16.18 26.28
C ASP A 241 -2.57 17.03 25.02
N ARG A 242 -2.59 16.42 23.83
CA ARG A 242 -2.77 17.15 22.57
C ARG A 242 -4.24 17.50 22.35
N LYS A 243 -4.50 18.80 22.20
CA LYS A 243 -5.85 19.36 22.00
C LYS A 243 -6.38 19.04 20.60
N ASP A 244 -7.70 18.88 20.52
CA ASP A 244 -8.41 18.70 19.26
C ASP A 244 -8.28 19.95 18.39
N ILE A 245 -8.05 19.77 17.09
CA ILE A 245 -7.89 20.89 16.15
C ILE A 245 -9.23 21.57 15.90
N ASN A 246 -9.24 22.89 16.02
CA ASN A 246 -10.37 23.69 15.53
C ASN A 246 -10.19 23.96 14.02
N ILE A 247 -11.10 23.42 13.21
CA ILE A 247 -11.10 23.48 11.74
C ILE A 247 -10.98 24.92 11.23
N ASP A 248 -11.57 25.89 11.93
CA ASP A 248 -11.59 27.30 11.52
C ASP A 248 -10.22 27.99 11.60
N LYS A 249 -9.23 27.37 12.26
CA LYS A 249 -7.87 27.89 12.43
C LYS A 249 -6.82 27.17 11.59
N LEU A 250 -7.20 26.06 10.94
CA LEU A 250 -6.27 25.22 10.21
C LEU A 250 -5.96 25.82 8.84
N LYS A 251 -4.68 25.91 8.49
CA LYS A 251 -4.21 26.39 7.19
C LYS A 251 -3.51 25.30 6.41
N VAL A 252 -3.50 25.45 5.10
CA VAL A 252 -2.66 24.64 4.21
C VAL A 252 -1.19 24.88 4.60
N ASN A 253 -0.42 23.79 4.66
CA ASN A 253 0.95 23.68 5.18
C ASN A 253 1.11 23.69 6.71
N ASP A 254 0.04 23.64 7.50
CA ASP A 254 0.16 23.43 8.94
C ASP A 254 0.57 21.99 9.27
N PHE A 255 1.36 21.84 10.33
CA PHE A 255 1.74 20.53 10.87
C PHE A 255 0.62 19.97 11.73
N VAL A 256 0.25 18.73 11.47
CA VAL A 256 -0.82 18.03 12.18
C VAL A 256 -0.36 16.64 12.59
N TYR A 257 -0.95 16.14 13.67
CA TYR A 257 -0.72 14.78 14.15
C TYR A 257 -1.95 13.92 13.90
N LEU A 258 -1.81 12.83 13.15
CA LEU A 258 -2.88 11.86 12.95
C LEU A 258 -2.91 10.91 14.15
N SER A 259 -3.96 10.98 14.97
CA SER A 259 -4.12 10.12 16.16
C SER A 259 -4.21 8.64 15.79
N ASP A 260 -4.87 8.33 14.69
CA ASP A 260 -5.18 6.95 14.29
C ASP A 260 -3.95 6.20 13.80
N MET A 261 -3.03 6.91 13.16
CA MET A 261 -1.79 6.35 12.60
C MET A 261 -0.57 6.63 13.45
N GLY A 262 -0.70 7.44 14.50
CA GLY A 262 0.41 7.88 15.32
C GLY A 262 1.48 8.67 14.56
N ALA A 263 1.12 9.26 13.42
CA ALA A 263 2.06 9.81 12.44
C ALA A 263 1.92 11.33 12.30
N LYS A 264 3.05 11.99 12.03
CA LYS A 264 3.13 13.43 11.77
C LYS A 264 2.89 13.69 10.29
N GLY A 265 2.14 14.75 9.98
CA GLY A 265 1.81 15.13 8.61
C GLY A 265 1.72 16.63 8.41
N VAL A 266 1.61 17.02 7.15
CA VAL A 266 1.42 18.41 6.71
C VAL A 266 0.11 18.52 5.95
N VAL A 267 -0.73 19.48 6.30
CA VAL A 267 -2.00 19.71 5.61
C VAL A 267 -1.75 20.16 4.18
N HIS A 268 -2.22 19.39 3.20
CA HIS A 268 -2.10 19.69 1.79
C HIS A 268 -3.31 20.44 1.24
N ASP A 269 -4.53 20.05 1.65
CA ASP A 269 -5.78 20.67 1.17
C ASP A 269 -6.90 20.53 2.21
N ILE A 270 -7.80 21.49 2.26
CA ILE A 270 -8.91 21.56 3.21
C ILE A 270 -10.23 21.73 2.45
N ASP A 271 -11.03 20.67 2.39
CA ASP A 271 -12.38 20.72 1.82
C ASP A 271 -13.41 21.00 2.91
N LEU A 272 -13.76 22.28 3.06
CA LEU A 272 -14.75 22.78 4.02
C LEU A 272 -16.17 22.29 3.72
N LYS A 273 -16.50 21.94 2.46
CA LYS A 273 -17.85 21.50 2.08
C LYS A 273 -18.11 20.07 2.55
N ASN A 274 -17.10 19.21 2.41
CA ASN A 274 -17.20 17.79 2.76
C ASN A 274 -16.62 17.46 4.13
N LYS A 275 -16.07 18.44 4.86
CA LYS A 275 -15.34 18.25 6.12
C LYS A 275 -14.23 17.21 6.00
N LEU A 276 -13.46 17.27 4.90
CA LEU A 276 -12.35 16.38 4.63
C LEU A 276 -11.06 17.17 4.56
N ILE A 277 -10.04 16.69 5.25
CA ILE A 277 -8.71 17.29 5.25
C ILE A 277 -7.76 16.30 4.60
N THR A 278 -7.03 16.80 3.61
CA THR A 278 -6.01 16.03 2.90
C THR A 278 -4.67 16.35 3.53
N VAL A 279 -4.04 15.35 4.14
CA VAL A 279 -2.75 15.47 4.84
C VAL A 279 -1.72 14.63 4.13
N ASN A 280 -0.54 15.20 3.92
CA ASN A 280 0.63 14.49 3.44
C ASN A 280 1.44 13.98 4.64
N ILE A 281 1.56 12.66 4.77
CA ILE A 281 2.33 12.01 5.83
C ILE A 281 3.53 11.27 5.25
N ASN A 282 4.65 11.30 5.96
CA ASN A 282 5.80 10.48 5.60
C ASN A 282 5.66 9.12 6.28
N LEU A 283 5.36 8.09 5.48
CA LEU A 283 5.34 6.70 5.93
C LEU A 283 6.43 5.92 5.20
N PHE A 284 7.37 5.36 5.96
CA PHE A 284 8.46 4.53 5.45
C PHE A 284 9.33 5.23 4.39
N GLY A 285 9.63 6.52 4.59
CA GLY A 285 10.48 7.31 3.69
C GLY A 285 9.77 7.73 2.40
N ARG A 286 8.43 7.71 2.37
CA ARG A 286 7.62 8.16 1.24
C ARG A 286 6.48 9.05 1.71
N ASN A 287 6.27 10.13 0.96
CA ASN A 287 5.12 11.01 1.11
C ASN A 287 3.86 10.32 0.61
N GLN A 288 2.91 10.09 1.49
CA GLN A 288 1.60 9.54 1.21
C GLN A 288 0.52 10.58 1.52
N ILE A 289 -0.38 10.78 0.56
CA ILE A 289 -1.51 11.70 0.71
C ILE A 289 -2.71 10.92 1.26
N ILE A 290 -3.17 11.30 2.45
CA ILE A 290 -4.30 10.68 3.14
C ILE A 290 -5.41 11.70 3.32
N LYS A 291 -6.65 11.26 3.07
CA LYS A 291 -7.86 12.03 3.38
C LYS A 291 -8.39 11.55 4.72
N CYS A 292 -8.57 12.47 5.66
CA CYS A 292 -9.00 12.18 7.02
C CYS A 292 -10.05 13.18 7.47
N SER A 293 -10.84 12.79 8.47
CA SER A 293 -11.78 13.70 9.13
C SER A 293 -11.04 14.57 10.14
N PRO A 294 -11.55 15.78 10.45
CA PRO A 294 -10.91 16.68 11.42
C PRO A 294 -10.75 16.09 12.81
N GLU A 295 -11.63 15.18 13.22
CA GLU A 295 -11.60 14.51 14.52
C GLU A 295 -10.38 13.59 14.68
N GLN A 296 -9.80 13.14 13.56
CA GLN A 296 -8.60 12.29 13.55
C GLN A 296 -7.30 13.10 13.64
N LEU A 297 -7.40 14.44 13.64
CA LEU A 297 -6.27 15.35 13.64
C LEU A 297 -6.13 16.06 15.00
N LYS A 298 -4.92 16.02 15.54
CA LYS A 298 -4.52 16.74 16.74
C LYS A 298 -3.46 17.78 16.43
N GLU A 299 -3.43 18.85 17.23
CA GLU A 299 -2.38 19.86 17.11
C GLU A 299 -1.02 19.19 17.33
N PHE A 300 -0.05 19.59 16.51
CA PHE A 300 1.31 19.06 16.57
C PHE A 300 2.01 19.47 17.86
#